data_AF-A0A948C3N3-F1
#
_entry.id   AF-A0A948C3N3-F1
#
_cell.length_a   1.000
_cell.length_b   1.000
_cell.length_c   1.000
_cell.angle_alpha   90.00
_cell.angle_beta   90.00
_cell.angle_gamma   90.00
#
_symmetry.space_group_name_H-M   'P 1'
#
loop_
_entity.id
_entity.type
_entity.pdbx_description
1 polymer ?
#
loop_
_entity_poly.entity_id
_entity_poly.type
_entity_poly.pdbx_seq_one_letter_code
_entity_poly.pdbx_strand_id
1 'polypeptide(L)'
;MIDTMIKEDDPLEIVTELFDMLDKHELKLEENDLGTFYEEEMDNEVRDYIIYNAYRITRELAVRAMVSFTEDGSTSSRLSSLAPMIPVIAFTKNDETYRYLNLLR
;
A
#
# COMPACT_ATOMS: atom_id res chain seq x y z
N MET A 1 -37.97 34.19 -1.68
CA MET A 1 -37.66 33.04 -2.56
C MET A 1 -36.17 33.08 -2.83
N ILE A 2 -35.39 32.46 -1.95
CA ILE A 2 -34.02 32.07 -2.24
C ILE A 2 -33.98 30.62 -1.77
N ASP A 3 -34.49 29.74 -2.63
CA ASP A 3 -34.18 28.32 -2.54
C ASP A 3 -32.71 28.19 -2.93
N THR A 4 -31.82 28.45 -1.98
CA THR A 4 -30.47 27.90 -2.05
C THR A 4 -30.64 26.41 -1.78
N MET A 5 -31.04 25.66 -2.81
CA MET A 5 -30.89 24.21 -2.82
C MET A 5 -29.40 23.95 -2.66
N ILE A 6 -28.99 23.66 -1.43
CA ILE A 6 -27.74 22.97 -1.16
C ILE A 6 -27.93 21.63 -1.86
N LYS A 7 -27.30 21.47 -3.02
CA LYS A 7 -27.18 20.18 -3.68
C LYS A 7 -26.35 19.35 -2.71
N GLU A 8 -26.98 18.44 -1.97
CA GLU A 8 -26.22 17.45 -1.20
C GLU A 8 -25.39 16.67 -2.21
N ASP A 9 -24.07 16.74 -2.10
CA ASP A 9 -23.18 15.96 -2.94
C ASP A 9 -23.46 14.48 -2.66
N ASP A 10 -23.64 13.68 -3.72
CA ASP A 10 -23.86 12.24 -3.57
C ASP A 10 -22.54 11.58 -3.13
N PRO A 11 -22.45 11.05 -1.89
CA PRO A 11 -21.20 10.47 -1.40
C PRO A 11 -20.74 9.27 -2.22
N LEU A 12 -21.67 8.53 -2.83
CA LEU A 12 -21.34 7.39 -3.66
C LEU A 12 -20.69 7.83 -4.98
N GLU A 13 -21.21 8.88 -5.60
CA GLU A 13 -20.64 9.47 -6.81
C GLU A 13 -19.20 9.94 -6.54
N ILE A 14 -18.99 10.70 -5.45
CA ILE A 14 -17.65 11.18 -5.06
C ILE A 14 -16.66 10.04 -4.84
N VAL A 15 -17.05 9.01 -4.09
CA VAL A 15 -16.16 7.87 -3.82
C VAL A 15 -15.85 7.09 -5.09
N THR A 16 -16.82 6.96 -6.00
CA THR A 16 -16.63 6.28 -7.29
C THR A 16 -15.68 7.06 -8.19
N GLU A 17 -15.86 8.38 -8.31
CA GLU A 17 -14.95 9.23 -9.08
C GLU A 17 -13.52 9.19 -8.53
N LEU A 18 -13.36 9.22 -7.20
CA LEU A 18 -12.05 9.09 -6.55
C LEU A 18 -11.40 7.74 -6.89
N PHE A 19 -12.16 6.65 -6.82
CA PHE A 19 -11.68 5.31 -7.16
C PHE A 19 -11.19 5.24 -8.62
N ASP A 20 -12.00 5.70 -9.57
CA ASP A 20 -11.66 5.70 -11.00
C ASP A 20 -10.42 6.56 -11.30
N MET A 21 -10.27 7.69 -10.59
CA MET A 21 -9.07 8.50 -10.67
C MET A 21 -7.84 7.74 -10.17
N LEU A 22 -7.93 7.09 -9.00
CA LEU A 22 -6.81 6.35 -8.44
C LEU A 22 -6.39 5.18 -9.34
N ASP A 23 -7.33 4.34 -9.79
CA ASP A 23 -7.04 3.19 -10.67
C ASP A 23 -6.31 3.60 -11.95
N LYS A 24 -6.74 4.70 -12.58
CA LYS A 24 -6.12 5.25 -13.79
C LYS A 24 -4.67 5.75 -13.57
N HIS A 25 -4.33 6.16 -12.35
CA HIS A 25 -3.06 6.78 -12.02
C HIS A 25 -2.08 5.83 -11.33
N GLU A 26 -2.56 4.87 -10.52
CA GLU A 26 -1.73 3.88 -9.84
C GLU A 26 -1.04 2.93 -10.81
N LEU A 27 -1.70 2.59 -11.93
CA LEU A 27 -1.11 1.80 -13.02
C LEU A 27 0.01 2.53 -13.79
N LYS A 28 0.26 3.81 -13.52
CA LYS A 28 1.23 4.66 -14.23
C LYS A 28 2.39 5.13 -13.35
N LEU A 29 2.47 4.66 -12.11
CA LEU A 29 3.56 5.04 -11.24
C LEU A 29 4.87 4.48 -11.79
N GLU A 30 5.84 5.38 -12.00
CA GLU A 30 7.19 5.00 -12.35
C GLU A 30 7.84 4.30 -11.15
N GLU A 31 8.63 3.27 -11.42
CA GLU A 31 9.35 2.54 -10.38
C GLU A 31 10.35 3.48 -9.70
N ASN A 32 10.19 3.73 -8.40
CA ASN A 32 11.15 4.52 -7.63
C ASN A 32 12.46 3.75 -7.45
N ASP A 33 13.58 4.44 -7.66
CA ASP A 33 14.90 3.90 -7.31
C ASP A 33 15.07 3.92 -5.79
N LEU A 34 15.18 2.74 -5.18
CA LEU A 34 15.18 2.54 -3.72
C LEU A 34 16.56 2.77 -3.08
N GLY A 35 17.43 3.57 -3.72
CA GLY A 35 18.81 3.81 -3.29
C GLY A 35 18.96 4.18 -1.81
N THR A 36 17.92 4.74 -1.21
CA THR A 36 17.90 5.25 0.18
C THR A 36 17.38 4.28 1.24
N PHE A 37 16.90 3.07 0.89
CA PHE A 37 16.32 2.15 1.89
C PHE A 37 17.36 1.59 2.89
N TYR A 38 18.65 1.73 2.59
CA TYR A 38 19.76 1.19 3.39
C TYR A 38 20.53 2.24 4.21
N GLU A 39 20.19 3.53 4.12
CA GLU A 39 21.08 4.57 4.66
C GLU A 39 20.87 4.87 6.16
N GLU A 40 19.75 4.50 6.80
CA GLU A 40 19.41 5.12 8.11
C GLU A 40 19.05 4.24 9.32
N GLU A 41 18.86 2.91 9.29
CA GLU A 41 18.51 2.17 10.54
C GLU A 41 19.15 0.77 10.68
N MET A 42 20.04 0.62 11.69
CA MET A 42 20.78 -0.63 11.99
C MET A 42 20.01 -1.66 12.84
N ASP A 43 18.89 -1.29 13.47
CA ASP A 43 18.26 -2.14 14.50
C ASP A 43 17.36 -3.26 13.93
N ASN A 44 17.05 -3.27 12.62
CA ASN A 44 16.20 -4.28 11.97
C ASN A 44 16.76 -4.84 10.65
N GLU A 45 18.10 -4.80 10.47
CA GLU A 45 18.77 -5.10 9.20
C GLU A 45 18.32 -6.41 8.54
N VAL A 46 18.17 -7.50 9.30
CA VAL A 46 17.80 -8.80 8.71
C VAL A 46 16.36 -8.81 8.18
N ARG A 47 15.41 -8.28 8.95
CA ARG A 47 14.00 -8.23 8.54
C ARG A 47 13.85 -7.32 7.32
N ASP A 48 14.42 -6.14 7.38
CA ASP A 48 14.29 -5.14 6.33
C ASP A 48 15.04 -5.59 5.07
N TYR A 49 16.15 -6.33 5.21
CA TYR A 49 16.82 -7.02 4.10
C TYR A 49 15.93 -8.10 3.46
N ILE A 50 15.25 -8.94 4.26
CA ILE A 50 14.32 -9.96 3.74
C ILE A 50 13.18 -9.28 2.97
N ILE A 51 12.59 -8.23 3.55
CA ILE A 51 11.50 -7.47 2.95
C ILE A 51 11.94 -6.84 1.62
N TYR A 52 13.11 -6.21 1.60
CA TYR A 52 13.65 -5.62 0.38
C TYR A 52 13.89 -6.69 -0.70
N ASN A 53 14.47 -7.84 -0.35
CA ASN A 53 14.68 -8.91 -1.34
C ASN A 53 13.34 -9.47 -1.85
N ALA A 54 12.33 -9.62 -0.99
CA ALA A 54 10.99 -10.02 -1.42
C ALA A 54 10.42 -9.03 -2.44
N TYR A 55 10.54 -7.72 -2.18
CA TYR A 55 10.17 -6.68 -3.14
C TYR A 55 11.01 -6.76 -4.42
N ARG A 56 12.34 -6.88 -4.34
CA ARG A 56 13.23 -6.92 -5.51
C ARG A 56 12.87 -8.09 -6.44
N ILE A 57 12.53 -9.24 -5.87
CA ILE A 57 12.09 -10.42 -6.64
C ILE A 57 10.85 -10.11 -7.50
N THR A 58 9.95 -9.22 -7.06
CA THR A 58 8.78 -8.82 -7.86
C THR A 58 9.15 -8.07 -9.14
N ARG A 59 10.36 -7.47 -9.19
CA ARG A 59 10.91 -6.79 -10.37
C ARG A 59 11.66 -7.74 -11.29
N GLU A 60 12.26 -8.78 -10.73
CA GLU A 60 13.06 -9.76 -11.46
C GLU A 60 12.22 -10.91 -12.05
N LEU A 61 11.09 -11.23 -11.41
CA LEU A 61 10.21 -12.34 -11.78
C LEU A 61 8.77 -11.86 -11.99
N ALA A 62 8.02 -12.59 -12.82
CA ALA A 62 6.60 -12.33 -13.06
C ALA A 62 5.72 -12.79 -11.89
N VAL A 63 5.86 -12.13 -10.73
CA VAL A 63 5.06 -12.36 -9.53
C VAL A 63 3.72 -11.65 -9.66
N ARG A 64 2.61 -12.28 -9.24
CA ARG A 64 1.26 -11.69 -9.33
C ARG A 64 0.78 -11.05 -8.04
N ALA A 65 1.32 -11.44 -6.89
CA ALA A 65 1.01 -10.88 -5.58
C ALA A 65 2.10 -11.26 -4.58
N MET A 66 2.27 -10.44 -3.54
CA MET A 66 3.02 -10.80 -2.32
C MET A 66 2.06 -11.19 -1.21
N VAL A 67 2.45 -12.18 -0.40
CA VAL A 67 1.68 -12.61 0.77
C VAL A 67 2.51 -12.37 2.03
N SER A 68 1.93 -11.69 3.02
CA SER A 68 2.59 -11.33 4.27
C SER A 68 1.77 -11.84 5.46
N PHE A 69 2.38 -12.63 6.34
CA PHE A 69 1.81 -12.96 7.65
C PHE A 69 2.36 -11.97 8.68
N THR A 70 1.49 -11.31 9.44
CA THR A 70 1.90 -10.25 10.36
C THR A 70 1.04 -10.23 11.62
N GLU A 71 1.68 -10.08 12.78
CA GLU A 71 0.98 -9.95 14.07
C GLU A 71 0.68 -8.49 14.41
N ASP A 72 1.66 -7.61 14.21
CA ASP A 72 1.60 -6.18 14.59
C ASP A 72 1.46 -5.23 13.38
N GLY A 73 1.70 -5.72 12.16
CA GLY A 73 1.62 -4.95 10.93
C GLY A 73 2.97 -4.46 10.41
N SER A 74 4.05 -4.66 11.16
CA SER A 74 5.39 -4.13 10.85
C SER A 74 5.94 -4.61 9.50
N THR A 75 5.71 -5.88 9.15
CA THR A 75 6.20 -6.44 7.88
C THR A 75 5.42 -5.88 6.69
N SER A 76 4.09 -5.84 6.80
CA SER A 76 3.23 -5.36 5.72
C SER A 76 3.35 -3.85 5.52
N SER A 77 3.58 -3.07 6.58
CA SER A 77 3.81 -1.63 6.46
C SER A 77 5.14 -1.32 5.77
N ARG A 78 6.21 -2.04 6.11
CA ARG A 78 7.49 -1.92 5.41
C ARG A 78 7.38 -2.35 3.94
N LEU A 79 6.66 -3.43 3.63
CA LEU A 79 6.38 -3.82 2.24
C LEU A 79 5.60 -2.74 1.47
N SER A 80 4.54 -2.19 2.07
CA SER A 80 3.74 -1.11 1.49
C SER A 80 4.59 0.15 1.22
N SER A 81 5.53 0.48 2.11
CA SER A 81 6.44 1.64 1.91
C SER A 81 7.36 1.51 0.70
N LEU A 82 7.62 0.28 0.24
CA LEU A 82 8.37 0.03 -1.00
C LEU A 82 7.52 0.21 -2.26
N ALA A 83 6.22 0.49 -2.10
CA ALA A 83 5.27 0.73 -3.18
C ALA A 83 5.31 -0.34 -4.29
N PRO A 84 5.10 -1.64 -3.96
CA PRO A 84 5.08 -2.69 -4.97
C PRO A 84 3.96 -2.45 -5.98
N MET A 85 4.26 -2.70 -7.26
CA MET A 85 3.28 -2.63 -8.35
C MET A 85 2.35 -3.84 -8.40
N ILE A 86 2.47 -4.75 -7.43
CA ILE A 86 1.63 -5.94 -7.30
C ILE A 86 0.94 -5.92 -5.93
N PRO A 87 -0.25 -6.52 -5.82
CA PRO A 87 -0.99 -6.55 -4.56
C PRO A 87 -0.20 -7.19 -3.41
N VAL A 88 -0.31 -6.60 -2.22
CA VAL A 88 0.18 -7.17 -0.96
C VAL A 88 -1.01 -7.71 -0.17
N ILE A 89 -1.07 -9.02 0.01
CA ILE A 89 -2.13 -9.70 0.75
C ILE A 89 -1.61 -10.00 2.16
N ALA A 90 -2.09 -9.25 3.13
CA ALA A 90 -1.69 -9.39 4.52
C ALA A 90 -2.66 -10.27 5.33
N PHE A 91 -2.12 -11.20 6.11
CA PHE A 91 -2.86 -12.07 7.02
C PHE A 91 -2.47 -11.75 8.47
N THR A 92 -3.46 -11.45 9.29
CA THR A 92 -3.31 -11.22 10.72
C THR A 92 -4.47 -11.84 11.49
N LYS A 93 -4.24 -12.14 12.77
CA LYS A 93 -5.28 -12.57 13.72
C LYS A 93 -5.78 -11.44 14.62
N ASN A 94 -5.20 -10.24 14.49
CA ASN A 94 -5.50 -9.09 15.34
C ASN A 94 -6.35 -8.07 14.57
N ASP A 95 -7.53 -7.73 15.11
CA ASP A 95 -8.48 -6.81 14.48
C ASP A 95 -7.97 -5.35 14.42
N GLU A 96 -7.15 -4.92 15.39
CA GLU A 96 -6.50 -3.61 15.35
C GLU A 96 -5.48 -3.56 14.22
N THR A 97 -4.66 -4.58 14.09
CA THR A 97 -3.71 -4.72 12.99
C THR A 97 -4.44 -4.81 11.65
N TYR A 98 -5.52 -5.58 11.54
CA TYR A 98 -6.34 -5.64 10.33
C TYR A 98 -6.82 -4.25 9.91
N ARG A 99 -7.34 -3.44 10.84
CA ARG A 99 -7.78 -2.07 10.55
C ARG A 99 -6.63 -1.17 10.14
N TYR A 100 -5.49 -1.26 10.83
CA TYR A 100 -4.27 -0.53 10.47
C TYR A 100 -3.81 -0.86 9.05
N LEU A 101 -3.82 -2.14 8.67
CA LEU A 101 -3.41 -2.59 7.33
C LEU A 101 -4.27 -2.01 6.20
N ASN A 102 -5.56 -1.72 6.46
CA ASN A 102 -6.44 -1.07 5.48
C ASN A 102 -6.13 0.42 5.26
N LEU A 103 -5.23 1.01 6.05
CA LEU A 103 -4.74 2.38 5.85
C LEU A 103 -3.43 2.41 5.04
N LEU A 104 -2.86 1.24 4.76
CA LEU A 104 -1.66 1.11 3.96
C LEU A 104 -2.01 1.12 2.47
N ARG A 105 -1.01 1.46 1.66
CA ARG A 105 -1.10 1.42 0.20
C ARG A 105 -0.78 0.02 -0.33
#